data_AF-A0A9P5T6U8-F1
#
_entry.id   AF-A0A9P5T6U8-F1
#
_cell.length_a   1.000
_cell.length_b   1.000
_cell.length_c   1.000
_cell.angle_alpha   90.00
_cell.angle_beta   90.00
_cell.angle_gamma   90.00
#
_symmetry.space_group_name_H-M   'P 1'
#
loop_
_entity.id
_entity.type
_entity.pdbx_description
1 polymer ?
#
loop_
_entity_poly.entity_id
_entity_poly.type
_entity_poly.pdbx_seq_one_letter_code
_entity_poly.pdbx_strand_id
1 'polypeptide(L)'
;MVEIYLNAHGTQVHFLSIPDSNVQRLSKCPFKWLHYVLFTICGACGDISTIPDGTAVDYYGSTSLANAIYHYNPTGFHLCGLPYKQMTSTASVVTHRPNFRQDIKRRDGDFCTITREPAVHCDTVHLIPKCKGDEFIAIHFRHQHRRFNDTQNGILLAKTMHERVSGGDTAFLKMPNYGLDPDDVWRVDQGPPHSDHITLHRLVKPSGDNPDIRKLTKKFPEVSQPQKP
;
A
#
# COMPACT_ATOMS: atom_id res chain seq x y z
N MET A 1 -3.24 -13.93 16.62
CA MET A 1 -3.53 -12.68 15.88
C MET A 1 -2.63 -11.60 16.43
N VAL A 2 -2.21 -10.68 15.58
CA VAL A 2 -1.45 -9.48 15.93
C VAL A 2 -2.45 -8.34 15.93
N GLU A 3 -2.74 -7.82 17.12
CA GLU A 3 -3.65 -6.71 17.35
C GLU A 3 -2.83 -5.42 17.46
N ILE A 4 -3.24 -4.41 16.72
CA ILE A 4 -2.57 -3.11 16.70
C ILE A 4 -3.54 -2.05 17.16
N TYR A 5 -3.13 -1.30 18.16
CA TYR A 5 -3.82 -0.12 18.65
C TYR A 5 -3.09 1.11 18.15
N LEU A 6 -3.86 2.14 17.81
CA LEU A 6 -3.36 3.42 17.35
C LEU A 6 -3.57 4.44 18.46
N ASN A 7 -2.53 5.20 18.79
CA ASN A 7 -2.67 6.36 19.65
C ASN A 7 -3.21 7.55 18.84
N ALA A 8 -4.50 7.83 18.97
CA ALA A 8 -5.16 8.98 18.39
C ALA A 8 -5.42 10.02 19.48
N HIS A 9 -4.60 11.09 19.50
CA HIS A 9 -4.73 12.20 20.45
C HIS A 9 -4.76 11.76 21.93
N GLY A 10 -3.89 10.83 22.32
CA GLY A 10 -3.80 10.30 23.69
C GLY A 10 -4.82 9.20 23.99
N THR A 11 -5.65 8.80 23.02
CA THR A 11 -6.60 7.69 23.18
C THR A 11 -6.16 6.49 22.33
N GLN A 12 -6.12 5.32 22.96
CA GLN A 12 -5.81 4.06 22.28
C GLN A 12 -7.06 3.52 21.58
N VAL A 13 -7.00 3.40 20.25
CA VAL A 13 -8.09 2.90 19.42
C VAL A 13 -7.64 1.62 18.72
N HIS A 14 -8.43 0.54 18.83
CA HIS A 14 -8.15 -0.67 18.04
C HIS A 14 -8.15 -0.34 16.55
N PHE A 15 -7.08 -0.70 15.85
CA PHE A 15 -6.81 -0.24 14.50
C PHE A 15 -6.78 -1.38 13.49
N LEU A 16 -5.97 -2.41 13.75
CA LEU A 16 -5.78 -3.54 12.84
C LEU A 16 -5.70 -4.86 13.61
N SER A 17 -6.20 -5.92 12.98
CA SER A 17 -6.01 -7.30 13.42
C SER A 17 -5.46 -8.10 12.24
N ILE A 18 -4.26 -8.65 12.39
CA ILE A 18 -3.52 -9.33 11.32
C ILE A 18 -3.12 -10.73 11.79
N PRO A 19 -3.40 -11.80 11.04
CA PRO A 19 -2.83 -13.11 11.36
C PRO A 19 -1.30 -13.05 11.32
N ASP A 20 -0.62 -13.56 12.35
CA ASP A 20 0.85 -13.60 12.41
C ASP A 20 1.45 -14.36 11.21
N SER A 21 0.78 -15.43 10.78
CA SER A 21 1.13 -16.17 9.56
C SER A 21 1.13 -15.31 8.29
N ASN A 22 0.29 -14.26 8.21
CA ASN A 22 0.31 -13.33 7.09
C ASN A 22 1.55 -12.43 7.14
N VAL A 23 1.96 -11.99 8.32
CA VAL A 23 3.17 -11.14 8.48
C VAL A 23 4.41 -11.96 8.11
N GLN A 24 4.55 -13.16 8.67
CA GLN A 24 5.68 -14.06 8.40
C GLN A 24 5.76 -14.49 6.93
N ARG A 25 4.61 -14.67 6.27
CA ARG A 25 4.56 -14.98 4.84
C ARG A 25 5.02 -13.81 3.96
N LEU A 26 4.85 -12.57 4.42
CA LEU A 26 5.14 -11.38 3.62
C LEU A 26 6.51 -10.77 3.89
N SER A 27 7.13 -11.07 5.04
CA SER A 27 8.41 -10.51 5.46
C SER A 27 9.23 -11.47 6.32
N LYS A 28 10.55 -11.41 6.20
CA LYS A 28 11.55 -12.01 7.10
C LYS A 28 11.77 -11.16 8.36
N CYS A 29 11.40 -9.88 8.30
CA CYS A 29 11.51 -8.91 9.40
C CYS A 29 10.10 -8.39 9.74
N PRO A 30 9.36 -9.09 10.63
CA PRO A 30 7.96 -8.79 10.92
C PRO A 30 7.72 -7.35 11.41
N PHE A 31 8.59 -6.85 12.29
CA PHE A 31 8.43 -5.50 12.85
C PHE A 31 8.68 -4.40 11.82
N LYS A 32 9.70 -4.54 10.96
CA LYS A 32 9.92 -3.65 9.81
C LYS A 32 8.72 -3.62 8.86
N TRP A 33 8.12 -4.78 8.59
CA TRP A 33 6.92 -4.88 7.77
C TRP A 33 5.70 -4.22 8.41
N LEU A 34 5.46 -4.48 9.70
CA LEU A 34 4.39 -3.81 10.44
C LEU A 34 4.59 -2.30 10.45
N HIS A 35 5.81 -1.84 10.67
CA HIS A 35 6.14 -0.42 10.68
C HIS A 35 5.81 0.23 9.32
N TYR A 36 6.22 -0.40 8.23
CA TYR A 36 5.88 0.07 6.88
C TYR A 36 4.37 0.11 6.62
N VAL A 37 3.63 -0.94 7.02
CA VAL A 37 2.16 -0.99 6.84
C VAL A 37 1.46 0.11 7.63
N LEU A 38 1.86 0.30 8.90
CA LEU A 38 1.27 1.33 9.75
C LEU A 38 1.58 2.73 9.23
N PHE A 39 2.82 2.98 8.80
CA PHE A 39 3.19 4.20 8.09
C PHE A 39 2.31 4.42 6.85
N THR A 40 2.12 3.37 6.03
CA THR A 40 1.35 3.46 4.78
C THR A 40 -0.11 3.79 5.03
N ILE A 41 -0.73 3.22 6.07
CA ILE A 41 -2.14 3.47 6.39
C ILE A 41 -2.32 4.82 7.09
N CYS A 42 -1.43 5.15 8.04
CA CYS A 42 -1.51 6.39 8.82
C CYS A 42 -1.00 7.63 8.06
N GLY A 43 -0.27 7.44 6.96
CA GLY A 43 0.35 8.52 6.20
C GLY A 43 1.41 9.30 6.97
N ALA A 44 1.93 8.75 8.07
CA ALA A 44 2.84 9.43 8.97
C ALA A 44 3.81 8.43 9.63
N CYS A 45 5.04 8.89 9.90
CA CYS A 45 6.05 8.14 10.62
C CYS A 45 5.62 7.92 12.08
N GLY A 46 6.09 6.86 12.72
CA GLY A 46 5.72 6.56 14.11
C GLY A 46 6.37 5.30 14.64
N ASP A 47 6.30 5.09 15.94
CA ASP A 47 6.94 3.96 16.60
C ASP A 47 5.93 2.91 17.05
N ILE A 48 6.36 1.65 17.05
CA ILE A 48 5.61 0.50 17.57
C ILE A 48 6.14 0.18 18.95
N SER A 49 5.27 0.06 19.95
CA SER A 49 5.59 -0.33 21.32
C SER A 49 4.71 -1.51 21.77
N THR A 50 5.12 -2.21 22.83
CA THR A 50 4.35 -3.32 23.44
C THR A 50 3.34 -2.84 24.48
N ILE A 51 3.44 -1.59 24.91
CA ILE A 51 2.52 -0.92 25.84
C ILE A 51 2.20 0.50 25.31
N PRO A 52 1.07 1.11 25.70
CA PRO A 52 0.75 2.49 25.34
C PRO A 52 1.89 3.44 25.74
N ASP A 53 2.30 4.32 24.82
CA ASP A 53 3.37 5.32 25.04
C ASP A 53 4.71 4.74 25.54
N GLY A 54 4.94 3.44 25.32
CA GLY A 54 6.16 2.75 25.70
C GLY A 54 7.33 2.99 24.75
N THR A 55 8.48 2.43 25.11
CA THR A 55 9.66 2.41 24.25
C THR A 55 9.38 1.62 22.97
N ALA A 56 9.96 2.10 21.86
CA ALA A 56 9.89 1.41 20.58
C ALA A 56 10.48 0.00 20.67
N VAL A 57 9.84 -0.94 19.96
CA VAL A 57 10.37 -2.29 19.75
C VAL A 57 11.62 -2.24 18.88
N ASP A 58 12.49 -3.24 19.02
CA ASP A 58 13.63 -3.41 18.12
C ASP A 58 13.17 -3.96 16.77
N TYR A 59 13.20 -3.10 15.75
CA TYR A 59 12.83 -3.44 14.37
C TYR A 59 13.83 -4.36 13.66
N TYR A 60 15.10 -4.35 14.07
CA TYR A 60 16.19 -4.96 13.31
C TYR A 60 16.63 -6.30 13.88
N GLY A 61 16.61 -6.47 15.20
CA GLY A 61 17.03 -7.70 15.85
C GLY A 61 15.93 -8.76 16.04
N SER A 62 14.65 -8.38 15.93
CA SER A 62 13.54 -9.28 16.23
C SER A 62 12.97 -9.95 14.98
N THR A 63 13.06 -11.29 14.93
CA THR A 63 12.54 -12.12 13.83
C THR A 63 11.14 -12.67 14.06
N SER A 64 10.55 -12.45 15.24
CA SER A 64 9.22 -12.95 15.59
C SER A 64 8.40 -11.93 16.38
N LEU A 65 7.08 -11.99 16.22
CA LEU A 65 6.12 -11.19 16.98
C LEU A 65 5.77 -11.93 18.27
N ALA A 66 6.53 -11.67 19.34
CA ALA A 66 6.33 -12.37 20.63
C ALA A 66 5.02 -11.99 21.34
N ASN A 67 4.52 -10.78 21.12
CA ASN A 67 3.28 -10.29 21.72
C ASN A 67 2.10 -10.35 20.75
N ALA A 68 0.90 -10.54 21.29
CA ALA A 68 -0.34 -10.47 20.54
C ALA A 68 -0.84 -9.02 20.34
N ILE A 69 -0.37 -8.06 21.14
CA ILE A 69 -0.85 -6.67 21.14
C ILE A 69 0.33 -5.71 20.99
N TYR A 70 0.19 -4.73 20.10
CA TYR A 70 1.13 -3.64 19.89
C TYR A 70 0.42 -2.30 19.77
N HIS A 71 1.14 -1.23 20.04
CA HIS A 71 0.67 0.15 19.99
C HIS A 71 1.49 0.95 18.98
N TYR A 72 0.83 1.69 18.10
CA TYR A 72 1.46 2.57 17.14
C TYR A 72 1.28 4.03 17.53
N ASN A 73 2.38 4.75 17.68
CA ASN A 73 2.43 6.15 18.11
C ASN A 73 2.95 7.00 16.95
N PRO A 74 2.07 7.55 16.11
CA PRO A 74 2.50 8.34 14.97
C PRO A 74 2.93 9.76 15.39
N THR A 75 4.01 10.25 14.78
CA THR A 75 4.59 11.60 14.97
C THR A 75 3.80 12.72 14.26
N GLY A 76 2.64 12.37 13.72
CA GLY A 76 1.66 13.24 13.07
C GLY A 76 0.50 12.37 12.60
N PHE A 77 -0.68 12.94 12.33
CA PHE A 77 -1.84 12.11 11.98
C PHE A 77 -2.59 12.65 10.77
N HIS A 78 -2.52 11.90 9.67
CA HIS A 78 -3.33 12.13 8.47
C HIS A 78 -3.91 10.78 8.06
N LEU A 79 -5.03 10.35 8.68
CA LEU A 79 -5.74 9.20 8.12
C LEU A 79 -6.01 9.48 6.65
N CYS A 80 -5.33 8.75 5.78
CA CYS A 80 -5.69 8.71 4.38
C CYS A 80 -7.11 8.17 4.35
N GLY A 81 -8.11 9.04 4.17
CA GLY A 81 -9.51 8.65 4.14
C GLY A 81 -9.70 7.47 3.20
N LEU A 82 -9.99 6.30 3.75
CA LEU A 82 -10.37 5.13 2.97
C LEU A 82 -11.86 4.89 3.20
N PRO A 83 -12.65 5.35 2.23
CA PRO A 83 -13.59 4.42 1.65
C PRO A 83 -13.46 4.53 0.14
N TYR A 84 -12.96 3.52 -0.57
CA TYR A 84 -13.35 3.43 -1.97
C TYR A 84 -13.49 2.00 -2.47
N LYS A 85 -14.65 1.75 -3.08
CA LYS A 85 -15.11 0.48 -3.63
C LYS A 85 -14.46 0.12 -4.98
N GLN A 86 -13.52 0.92 -5.50
CA GLN A 86 -12.85 0.66 -6.78
C GLN A 86 -11.49 1.37 -6.86
N MET A 87 -10.41 0.59 -7.00
CA MET A 87 -9.04 1.09 -7.24
C MET A 87 -8.81 1.54 -8.68
N THR A 88 -9.69 1.23 -9.63
CA THR A 88 -9.54 1.70 -11.01
C THR A 88 -10.87 2.26 -11.48
N SER A 89 -10.93 3.59 -11.62
CA SER A 89 -12.07 4.22 -12.29
C SER A 89 -11.94 3.93 -13.78
N THR A 90 -12.80 3.06 -14.29
CA THR A 90 -13.06 2.97 -15.72
C THR A 90 -13.78 4.25 -16.15
N ALA A 91 -13.06 5.10 -16.89
CA ALA A 91 -13.56 6.20 -17.70
C ALA A 91 -14.29 7.37 -16.99
N SER A 92 -13.65 8.55 -16.97
CA SER A 92 -14.31 9.83 -17.25
C SER A 92 -13.33 11.02 -17.31
N VAL A 93 -13.30 11.66 -18.48
CA VAL A 93 -13.17 13.10 -18.76
C VAL A 93 -12.15 13.92 -17.95
N VAL A 94 -10.84 13.74 -18.18
CA VAL A 94 -9.83 14.83 -18.12
C VAL A 94 -8.68 14.44 -19.05
N THR A 95 -8.25 15.37 -19.91
CA THR A 95 -7.15 15.32 -20.91
C THR A 95 -6.45 13.97 -21.02
N HIS A 96 -6.98 13.09 -21.89
CA HIS A 96 -6.23 11.96 -22.43
C HIS A 96 -4.90 12.50 -22.95
N ARG A 97 -3.78 12.18 -22.30
CA ARG A 97 -2.49 12.27 -23.00
C ARG A 97 -2.53 11.13 -24.02
N PRO A 98 -2.57 11.40 -25.33
CA PRO A 98 -2.69 10.34 -26.34
C PRO A 98 -1.49 9.37 -26.29
N ASN A 99 -0.39 9.77 -25.64
CA ASN A 99 0.87 9.05 -25.66
C ASN A 99 1.17 8.27 -24.36
N PHE A 100 0.31 8.27 -23.34
CA PHE A 100 0.63 7.66 -22.03
C PHE A 100 1.11 6.19 -22.15
N ARG A 101 0.35 5.38 -22.88
CA ARG A 101 0.72 3.99 -23.16
C ARG A 101 2.00 3.87 -23.98
N GLN A 102 2.17 4.72 -24.99
CA GLN A 102 3.36 4.72 -25.85
C GLN A 102 4.62 5.11 -25.08
N ASP A 103 4.51 6.07 -24.17
CA ASP A 103 5.62 6.52 -23.34
C ASP A 103 6.02 5.44 -22.31
N ILE A 104 5.06 4.68 -21.77
CA ILE A 104 5.35 3.50 -20.94
C ILE A 104 6.02 2.41 -21.77
N LYS A 105 5.51 2.11 -22.97
CA LYS A 105 6.17 1.17 -23.91
C LYS A 105 7.60 1.60 -24.23
N ARG A 106 7.86 2.90 -24.38
CA ARG A 106 9.20 3.43 -24.65
C ARG A 106 10.13 3.25 -23.45
N ARG A 107 9.60 3.36 -22.23
CA ARG A 107 10.37 3.17 -20.99
C ARG A 107 10.65 1.70 -20.67
N ASP A 108 9.60 0.87 -20.71
CA ASP A 108 9.65 -0.50 -20.17
C ASP A 108 9.78 -1.57 -21.25
N GLY A 109 9.57 -1.22 -22.51
CA GLY A 109 9.51 -2.14 -23.64
C GLY A 109 8.09 -2.53 -24.05
N ASP A 110 7.99 -3.35 -25.09
CA ASP A 110 6.71 -3.77 -25.69
C ASP A 110 6.17 -5.08 -25.08
N PHE A 111 6.25 -5.20 -23.76
CA PHE A 111 5.84 -6.39 -23.02
C PHE A 111 5.27 -6.06 -21.63
N CYS A 112 4.53 -7.01 -21.07
CA CYS A 112 4.06 -7.01 -19.68
C CYS A 112 5.26 -6.92 -18.74
N THR A 113 5.21 -5.98 -17.80
CA THR A 113 6.27 -5.76 -16.80
C THR A 113 6.53 -7.02 -15.97
N ILE A 114 5.49 -7.84 -15.76
CA ILE A 114 5.53 -9.02 -14.88
C ILE A 114 5.65 -10.32 -15.67
N THR A 115 4.70 -10.61 -16.56
CA THR A 115 4.63 -11.89 -17.27
C THR A 115 5.46 -11.93 -18.55
N ARG A 116 6.02 -10.79 -18.97
CA ARG A 116 6.72 -10.61 -20.26
C ARG A 116 5.88 -10.91 -21.51
N GLU A 117 4.56 -11.08 -21.38
CA GLU A 117 3.65 -11.20 -22.52
C GLU A 117 3.72 -9.98 -23.45
N PRO A 118 3.53 -10.15 -24.78
CA PRO A 118 3.52 -9.03 -25.72
C PRO A 118 2.51 -7.94 -25.33
N ALA A 119 2.84 -6.65 -25.53
CA ALA A 119 1.96 -5.59 -25.06
C ALA A 119 0.59 -5.55 -25.76
N VAL A 120 0.40 -6.22 -26.89
CA VAL A 120 -0.94 -6.37 -27.51
C VAL A 120 -1.93 -7.07 -26.57
N HIS A 121 -1.43 -7.85 -25.62
CA HIS A 121 -2.22 -8.53 -24.58
C HIS A 121 -2.22 -7.78 -23.23
N CYS A 122 -1.62 -6.59 -23.18
CA CYS A 122 -1.47 -5.81 -21.96
C CYS A 122 -2.40 -4.59 -21.92
N ASP A 123 -2.83 -4.24 -20.71
CA ASP A 123 -3.42 -2.95 -20.40
C ASP A 123 -2.37 -2.03 -19.77
N THR A 124 -2.59 -0.73 -19.93
CA THR A 124 -1.84 0.27 -19.20
C THR A 124 -2.55 0.53 -17.88
N VAL A 125 -1.85 0.29 -16.78
CA VAL A 125 -2.42 0.34 -15.43
C VAL A 125 -1.75 1.47 -14.66
N HIS A 126 -2.55 2.32 -14.02
CA HIS A 126 -2.04 3.33 -13.11
C HIS A 126 -1.75 2.73 -11.74
N LEU A 127 -0.57 3.00 -11.18
CA LEU A 127 -0.17 2.56 -9.84
C LEU A 127 -0.97 3.29 -8.76
N ILE A 128 -1.17 4.60 -8.94
CA ILE A 128 -2.05 5.43 -8.13
C ILE A 128 -3.38 5.55 -8.87
N PRO A 129 -4.47 5.03 -8.30
CA PRO A 129 -5.81 5.13 -8.85
C PRO A 129 -6.24 6.55 -9.23
N LYS A 130 -6.93 6.70 -10.37
CA LYS A 130 -7.53 7.99 -10.74
C LYS A 130 -8.53 8.50 -9.70
N CYS A 131 -9.24 7.60 -9.04
CA CYS A 131 -10.23 7.95 -8.04
C CYS A 131 -9.65 8.68 -6.82
N LYS A 132 -8.33 8.67 -6.64
CA LYS A 132 -7.65 9.47 -5.61
C LYS A 132 -7.55 10.95 -5.98
N GLY A 133 -7.72 11.30 -7.26
CA GLY A 133 -7.66 12.67 -7.76
C GLY A 133 -6.24 13.25 -7.81
N ASP A 134 -6.09 14.35 -8.53
CA ASP A 134 -4.81 15.07 -8.66
C ASP A 134 -4.36 15.66 -7.32
N GLU A 135 -5.30 16.01 -6.43
CA GLU A 135 -5.01 16.55 -5.11
C GLU A 135 -4.28 15.54 -4.22
N PHE A 136 -4.67 14.26 -4.24
CA PHE A 136 -3.95 13.22 -3.52
C PHE A 136 -2.51 13.09 -3.99
N ILE A 137 -2.29 13.14 -5.32
CA ILE A 137 -0.96 13.10 -5.91
C ILE A 137 -0.16 14.35 -5.50
N ALA A 138 -0.76 15.55 -5.58
CA ALA A 138 -0.09 16.78 -5.20
C ALA A 138 0.31 16.81 -3.71
N ILE A 139 -0.57 16.33 -2.82
CA ILE A 139 -0.34 16.32 -1.37
C ILE A 139 0.70 15.28 -0.96
N HIS A 140 0.76 14.12 -1.62
CA HIS A 140 1.68 13.03 -1.25
C HIS A 140 3.02 13.10 -2.00
N PHE A 141 3.06 13.74 -3.16
CA PHE A 141 4.26 13.87 -4.00
C PHE A 141 4.68 15.35 -4.12
N ARG A 142 4.62 16.11 -3.02
CA ARG A 142 4.76 17.59 -2.89
C ARG A 142 5.95 18.26 -3.61
N HIS A 143 6.84 17.52 -4.24
CA HIS A 143 8.03 18.04 -4.92
C HIS A 143 8.14 17.64 -6.39
N GLN A 144 7.14 16.94 -6.94
CA GLN A 144 7.17 16.53 -8.33
C GLN A 144 5.83 16.92 -8.95
N HIS A 145 5.87 17.72 -10.02
CA HIS A 145 4.71 18.05 -10.85
C HIS A 145 4.22 16.81 -11.63
N ARG A 146 4.00 15.70 -10.93
CA ARG A 146 3.51 14.45 -11.51
C ARG A 146 2.03 14.63 -11.76
N ARG A 147 1.68 14.66 -13.03
CA ARG A 147 0.28 14.58 -13.47
C ARG A 147 -0.19 13.14 -13.32
N PHE A 148 -1.50 12.92 -13.25
CA PHE A 148 -2.07 11.58 -13.24
C PHE A 148 -1.52 10.66 -14.36
N ASN A 149 -1.30 11.22 -15.56
CA ASN A 149 -0.70 10.55 -16.73
C ASN A 149 0.84 10.69 -16.80
N ASP A 150 1.52 10.83 -15.67
CA ASP A 150 2.97 10.68 -15.62
C ASP A 150 3.33 9.22 -15.86
N THR A 151 4.20 8.96 -16.82
CA THR A 151 4.74 7.62 -17.10
C THR A 151 5.16 6.87 -15.84
N GLN A 152 5.70 7.56 -14.82
CA GLN A 152 6.12 6.98 -13.54
C GLN A 152 4.96 6.42 -12.72
N ASN A 153 3.74 6.87 -12.97
CA ASN A 153 2.52 6.34 -12.37
C ASN A 153 1.87 5.22 -13.20
N GLY A 154 2.49 4.75 -14.29
CA GLY A 154 1.92 3.73 -15.16
C GLY A 154 2.85 2.54 -15.41
N ILE A 155 2.25 1.37 -15.61
CA ILE A 155 2.94 0.13 -16.01
C ILE A 155 2.10 -0.64 -17.02
N LEU A 156 2.75 -1.52 -17.80
CA LEU A 156 2.04 -2.50 -18.64
C LEU A 156 1.83 -3.81 -17.88
N LEU A 157 0.58 -4.25 -17.80
CA LEU A 157 0.19 -5.52 -17.21
C LEU A 157 -0.66 -6.33 -18.17
N ALA A 158 -0.43 -7.65 -18.24
CA ALA A 158 -1.35 -8.58 -18.86
C ALA A 158 -2.76 -8.37 -18.28
N LYS A 159 -3.80 -8.48 -19.12
CA LYS A 159 -5.20 -8.20 -18.72
C LYS A 159 -5.62 -8.91 -17.44
N THR A 160 -5.28 -10.19 -17.31
CA THR A 160 -5.55 -11.00 -16.12
C THR A 160 -4.88 -10.46 -14.84
N MET A 161 -3.70 -9.86 -14.97
CA MET A 161 -3.00 -9.21 -13.85
C MET A 161 -3.59 -7.85 -13.53
N HIS A 162 -3.99 -7.08 -14.54
CA HIS A 162 -4.69 -5.82 -14.36
C HIS A 162 -6.00 -6.01 -13.58
N GLU A 163 -6.78 -7.05 -13.89
CA GLU A 163 -8.00 -7.41 -13.18
C GLU A 163 -7.72 -7.71 -11.69
N ARG A 164 -6.66 -8.48 -11.39
CA ARG A 164 -6.29 -8.82 -10.01
C ARG A 164 -5.86 -7.61 -9.19
N VAL A 165 -5.06 -6.72 -9.79
CA VAL A 165 -4.66 -5.46 -9.14
C VAL A 165 -5.88 -4.58 -8.91
N SER A 166 -6.76 -4.45 -9.91
CA SER A 166 -8.01 -3.67 -9.79
C SER A 166 -8.96 -4.22 -8.73
N GLY A 167 -9.01 -5.54 -8.55
CA GLY A 167 -9.79 -6.23 -7.53
C GLY A 167 -9.24 -6.12 -6.11
N GLY A 168 -8.04 -5.56 -5.94
CA GLY A 168 -7.36 -5.47 -4.64
C GLY A 168 -6.80 -6.79 -4.13
N ASP A 169 -6.73 -7.83 -4.97
CA ASP A 169 -6.16 -9.13 -4.62
C ASP A 169 -4.63 -9.13 -4.77
N THR A 170 -4.06 -8.08 -5.34
CA THR A 170 -2.63 -7.97 -5.61
C THR A 170 -2.15 -6.52 -5.49
N ALA A 171 -0.97 -6.32 -4.91
CA ALA A 171 -0.35 -5.01 -4.73
C ALA A 171 1.13 -5.04 -5.12
N PHE A 172 1.66 -3.88 -5.51
CA PHE A 172 3.09 -3.68 -5.73
C PHE A 172 3.75 -3.14 -4.47
N LEU A 173 4.91 -3.69 -4.12
CA LEU A 173 5.76 -3.18 -3.05
C LEU A 173 7.11 -2.79 -3.66
N LYS A 174 7.41 -1.50 -3.65
CA LYS A 174 8.73 -0.99 -4.03
C LYS A 174 9.66 -1.00 -2.82
N MET A 175 10.89 -1.46 -3.00
CA MET A 175 11.97 -1.47 -2.02
C MET A 175 13.30 -0.99 -2.65
N PRO A 176 14.18 -0.33 -1.89
CA PRO A 176 13.98 0.05 -0.48
C PRO A 176 12.88 1.12 -0.33
N ASN A 177 12.22 1.11 0.83
CA ASN A 177 11.23 2.12 1.22
C ASN A 177 11.45 2.52 2.69
N TYR A 178 10.53 3.30 3.27
CA TYR A 178 10.66 3.84 4.63
C TYR A 178 10.95 2.78 5.70
N GLY A 179 10.41 1.57 5.57
CA GLY A 179 10.54 0.53 6.60
C GLY A 179 11.17 -0.77 6.12
N LEU A 180 11.33 -0.97 4.82
CA LEU A 180 11.74 -2.26 4.25
C LEU A 180 12.90 -2.09 3.25
N ASP A 181 13.90 -2.94 3.44
CA ASP A 181 14.97 -3.24 2.51
C ASP A 181 14.60 -4.45 1.64
N PRO A 182 15.21 -4.60 0.44
CA PRO A 182 14.93 -5.76 -0.42
C PRO A 182 15.17 -7.13 0.24
N ASP A 183 16.09 -7.20 1.20
CA ASP A 183 16.41 -8.45 1.90
C ASP A 183 15.38 -8.82 2.98
N ASP A 184 14.57 -7.86 3.42
CA ASP A 184 13.51 -8.07 4.42
C ASP A 184 12.33 -8.85 3.86
N VAL A 185 12.18 -8.98 2.53
CA VAL A 185 11.10 -9.75 1.90
C VAL A 185 11.58 -11.07 1.32
N TRP A 186 10.65 -12.02 1.19
CA TRP A 186 10.90 -13.27 0.49
C TRP A 186 11.04 -13.02 -1.01
N ARG A 187 12.14 -13.46 -1.58
CA ARG A 187 12.45 -13.36 -3.01
C ARG A 187 12.36 -14.72 -3.67
N VAL A 188 11.89 -14.72 -4.91
CA VAL A 188 11.86 -15.93 -5.75
C VAL A 188 13.20 -16.13 -6.45
N ASP A 189 13.93 -15.05 -6.71
CA ASP A 189 15.25 -15.06 -7.32
C ASP A 189 16.37 -15.14 -6.29
N GLN A 190 17.40 -15.95 -6.56
CA GLN A 190 18.58 -16.08 -5.69
C GLN A 190 19.71 -15.08 -6.02
N GLY A 191 19.49 -14.16 -6.97
CA GLY A 191 20.47 -13.15 -7.34
C GLY A 191 20.57 -12.02 -6.31
N PRO A 192 21.63 -11.18 -6.35
CA PRO A 192 21.69 -9.98 -5.54
C PRO A 192 20.48 -9.06 -5.83
N PRO A 193 19.94 -8.34 -4.84
CA PRO A 193 18.82 -7.44 -5.07
C PRO A 193 19.26 -6.27 -5.96
N HIS A 194 18.47 -5.96 -6.98
CA HIS A 194 18.65 -4.73 -7.75
C HIS A 194 18.31 -3.52 -6.87
N SER A 195 18.97 -2.38 -7.12
CA SER A 195 18.79 -1.13 -6.37
C SER A 195 17.35 -0.60 -6.37
N ASP A 196 16.56 -0.95 -7.39
CA ASP A 196 15.11 -0.71 -7.46
C ASP A 196 14.39 -2.06 -7.54
N HIS A 197 14.02 -2.60 -6.38
CA HIS A 197 13.34 -3.89 -6.29
C HIS A 197 11.83 -3.69 -6.15
N ILE A 198 11.05 -4.17 -7.13
CA ILE A 198 9.58 -4.14 -7.06
C ILE A 198 9.09 -5.57 -6.99
N THR A 199 8.39 -5.90 -5.91
CA THR A 199 7.74 -7.19 -5.71
C THR A 199 6.24 -7.09 -5.92
N LEU A 200 5.66 -8.16 -6.43
CA LEU A 200 4.22 -8.32 -6.57
C LEU A 200 3.69 -9.21 -5.45
N HIS A 201 2.84 -8.66 -4.59
CA HIS A 201 2.29 -9.37 -3.45
C HIS A 201 0.85 -9.75 -3.70
N ARG A 202 0.53 -11.05 -3.57
CA ARG A 202 -0.85 -11.54 -3.55
C ARG A 202 -1.43 -11.41 -2.15
N LEU A 203 -2.53 -10.68 -2.06
CA LEU A 203 -3.34 -10.52 -0.86
C LEU A 203 -4.40 -11.61 -0.89
N VAL A 204 -4.31 -12.55 0.05
CA VAL A 204 -5.28 -13.65 0.18
C VAL A 204 -6.32 -13.21 1.19
N LYS A 205 -7.58 -13.10 0.77
CA LYS A 205 -8.68 -12.90 1.71
C LYS A 205 -8.75 -14.12 2.63
N PRO A 206 -8.89 -13.94 3.95
CA PRO A 206 -9.08 -15.06 4.85
C PRO A 206 -10.27 -15.88 4.33
N SER A 207 -10.08 -17.19 4.19
CA SER A 207 -11.15 -18.12 3.81
C SER A 207 -12.13 -18.23 4.99
N GLY A 208 -13.09 -17.31 5.04
CA GLY A 208 -14.16 -17.27 6.04
C GLY A 208 -14.83 -15.89 6.04
N ASP A 209 -16.16 -15.87 5.97
CA ASP A 209 -16.94 -14.67 6.25
C ASP A 209 -16.67 -14.26 7.70
N ASN A 210 -15.72 -13.35 7.93
CA ASN A 210 -15.48 -12.79 9.25
C ASN A 210 -16.44 -11.59 9.45
N PRO A 211 -17.50 -11.73 10.28
CA PRO A 211 -18.54 -10.71 10.45
C PRO A 211 -18.04 -9.41 11.11
N ASP A 212 -16.85 -9.40 11.71
CA ASP A 212 -16.34 -8.24 12.46
C ASP A 212 -15.72 -7.14 11.58
N ILE A 213 -15.23 -7.46 10.38
CA ILE A 213 -14.72 -6.43 9.44
C ILE A 213 -15.84 -5.48 8.99
N ARG A 214 -17.09 -5.96 8.91
CA ARG A 214 -18.26 -5.12 8.54
C ARG A 214 -18.61 -4.08 9.62
N LYS A 215 -18.11 -4.20 10.84
CA LYS A 215 -18.40 -3.27 11.95
C LYS A 215 -17.43 -2.08 11.98
N LEU A 216 -16.21 -2.22 11.45
CA LEU A 216 -15.19 -1.16 11.44
C LEU A 216 -15.53 -0.03 10.44
N THR A 217 -16.15 -0.36 9.30
CA THR A 217 -16.59 0.64 8.31
C THR A 217 -17.77 1.50 8.76
N LYS A 218 -18.44 1.15 9.88
CA LYS A 218 -19.58 1.91 10.42
C LYS A 218 -19.21 2.86 11.57
N LYS A 219 -17.96 2.83 12.08
CA LYS A 219 -17.56 3.59 13.28
C LYS A 219 -16.82 4.90 13.03
N PHE A 220 -16.47 5.20 11.78
CA PHE A 220 -15.90 6.52 11.44
C PHE A 220 -17.04 7.41 10.91
N PRO A 221 -17.47 8.45 11.64
CA PRO A 221 -18.39 9.43 11.08
C PRO A 221 -17.74 10.08 9.86
N GLU A 222 -18.52 10.23 8.79
CA GLU A 222 -18.11 11.02 7.63
C GLU A 222 -17.69 12.41 8.12
N VAL A 223 -16.42 12.77 7.90
CA VAL A 223 -15.96 14.14 8.13
C VAL A 223 -16.79 15.02 7.20
N SER A 224 -17.69 15.80 7.79
CA SER A 224 -18.56 16.71 7.08
C SER A 224 -17.70 17.69 6.30
N GLN A 225 -17.93 17.80 4.99
CA GLN A 225 -17.21 18.78 4.18
C GLN A 225 -17.43 20.19 4.75
N PRO A 226 -16.41 21.05 4.76
CA PRO A 226 -16.57 22.43 5.20
C PRO A 226 -17.61 23.12 4.31
N GLN A 227 -18.64 23.69 4.93
CA GLN A 227 -19.57 24.57 4.25
C GLN A 227 -18.77 25.74 3.66
N LYS A 228 -18.85 25.90 2.34
CA LYS A 228 -18.28 27.06 1.65
C LYS A 228 -19.03 28.33 2.12
N PRO A 229 -18.31 29.45 2.33
CA PRO A 229 -18.92 30.74 2.68
C PRO A 229 -19.84 31.26 1.57
#